data_AF-A0A942UUK3-F1
#
_entry.id   AF-A0A942UUK3-F1
#
_cell.length_a   1.000
_cell.length_b   1.000
_cell.length_c   1.000
_cell.angle_alpha   90.00
_cell.angle_beta   90.00
_cell.angle_gamma   90.00
#
_symmetry.space_group_name_H-M   'P 1'
#
loop_
_entity.id
_entity.type
_entity.pdbx_description
1 polymer ?
#
loop_
_entity_poly.entity_id
_entity_poly.type
_entity_poly.pdbx_seq_one_letter_code
_entity_poly.pdbx_strand_id
1 'polypeptide(L)'
;MQNYKIIDISCPSCGGDVQTDMKHCKYCGNAITITTFADVMHFNPLYSSKYLSNYENALKENPDDYQVNVSAGICHLKLSNYELAQKYFEQAILDNPYHTDTYFYAAVCKLQGKKAFLTPKKRVDEAIQLINTALSIEERGIAYFFSAYLKYDFYSRKALNIRPFYDVDLENAITYGVTEEDKRILFDLLKVQQPSALN
;
A
#
# COMPACT_ATOMS: atom_id res chain seq x y z
N MET A 1 2.78 12.75 22.59
CA MET A 1 3.73 13.26 21.59
C MET A 1 4.77 12.16 21.39
N GLN A 2 4.62 11.37 20.34
CA GLN A 2 5.61 10.36 19.97
C GLN A 2 6.84 11.12 19.46
N ASN A 3 8.00 10.92 20.10
CA ASN A 3 9.26 11.52 19.64
C ASN A 3 9.67 10.83 18.35
N TYR A 4 9.29 11.40 17.21
CA TYR A 4 9.80 10.98 15.92
C TYR A 4 11.31 11.27 15.87
N LYS A 5 12.13 10.23 15.83
CA LYS A 5 13.58 10.37 15.74
C LYS A 5 13.93 10.58 14.27
N ILE A 6 14.33 11.79 13.92
CA ILE A 6 14.84 12.12 12.59
C ILE A 6 16.18 11.39 12.42
N ILE A 7 16.31 10.61 11.34
CA ILE A 7 17.51 9.82 11.04
C ILE A 7 18.19 10.45 9.82
N ASP A 8 19.50 10.68 9.93
CA ASP A 8 20.32 11.07 8.79
C ASP A 8 20.50 9.86 7.86
N ILE A 9 20.12 10.03 6.61
CA ILE A 9 20.23 9.02 5.57
C ILE A 9 20.89 9.64 4.33
N SER A 10 21.48 8.80 3.49
CA SER A 10 21.94 9.22 2.18
C SER A 10 20.78 9.18 1.19
N CYS A 11 20.61 10.25 0.40
CA CYS A 11 19.61 10.32 -0.66
C CYS A 11 19.73 9.09 -1.57
N PRO A 12 18.68 8.26 -1.70
CA PRO A 12 18.77 7.06 -2.51
C PRO A 12 19.06 7.35 -3.98
N SER A 13 18.76 8.54 -4.48
CA SER A 13 19.11 8.93 -5.83
C SER A 13 20.56 9.41 -5.97
N CYS A 14 20.90 10.53 -5.36
CA CYS A 14 22.14 11.26 -5.63
C CYS A 14 23.24 11.07 -4.59
N GLY A 15 22.95 10.37 -3.48
CA GLY A 15 23.92 10.15 -2.40
C GLY A 15 24.15 11.35 -1.47
N GLY A 16 23.39 12.44 -1.62
CA GLY A 16 23.52 13.62 -0.77
C GLY A 16 22.89 13.41 0.61
N ASP A 17 23.44 14.04 1.64
CA ASP A 17 22.97 13.92 3.02
C ASP A 17 21.58 14.55 3.20
N VAL A 18 20.63 13.72 3.59
CA VAL A 18 19.22 14.07 3.79
C VAL A 18 18.70 13.41 5.06
N GLN A 19 17.47 13.75 5.44
CA GLN A 19 16.84 13.25 6.65
C GLN A 19 15.51 12.56 6.32
N THR A 20 15.08 11.63 7.18
CA THR A 20 13.86 10.84 6.98
C THR A 20 12.56 11.65 6.99
N ASP A 21 12.58 12.84 7.58
CA ASP A 21 11.45 13.80 7.59
C ASP A 21 11.32 14.58 6.27
N MET A 22 12.35 14.58 5.43
CA MET A 22 12.33 15.24 4.13
C MET A 22 11.52 14.43 3.13
N LYS A 23 10.46 15.00 2.55
CA LYS A 23 9.74 14.34 1.44
C LYS A 23 10.56 14.24 0.15
N HIS A 24 11.34 15.28 -0.15
CA HIS A 24 12.13 15.39 -1.38
C HIS A 24 13.56 15.80 -1.08
N CYS A 25 14.49 15.29 -1.87
CA CYS A 25 15.90 15.58 -1.75
C CYS A 25 16.17 17.05 -2.12
N LYS A 26 16.84 17.79 -1.24
CA LYS A 26 17.27 19.18 -1.51
C LYS A 26 18.26 19.33 -2.67
N TYR A 27 18.91 18.25 -3.08
CA TYR A 27 19.94 18.28 -4.15
C TYR A 27 19.39 17.87 -5.51
N CYS A 28 18.67 16.74 -5.59
CA CYS A 28 18.20 16.20 -6.86
C CYS A 28 16.68 16.20 -7.03
N GLY A 29 15.92 16.65 -6.03
CA GLY A 29 14.46 16.74 -6.07
C GLY A 29 13.71 15.42 -5.99
N ASN A 30 14.39 14.27 -5.99
CA ASN A 30 13.74 12.96 -5.91
C ASN A 30 13.15 12.71 -4.52
N ALA A 31 12.07 11.92 -4.46
CA ALA A 31 11.46 11.52 -3.21
C ALA A 31 12.49 10.88 -2.27
N ILE A 32 12.39 11.16 -0.98
CA ILE A 32 13.24 10.56 0.06
C ILE A 32 12.40 9.62 0.92
N THR A 33 11.27 10.09 1.43
CA THR A 33 10.24 9.25 2.07
C THR A 33 9.20 8.85 1.03
N ILE A 34 8.98 7.55 0.84
CA ILE A 34 7.93 7.04 -0.05
C ILE A 34 6.66 6.91 0.76
N THR A 35 5.65 7.69 0.40
CA THR A 35 4.39 7.75 1.14
C THR A 35 3.27 7.03 0.40
N THR A 36 3.35 6.96 -0.93
CA THR A 36 2.35 6.34 -1.78
C THR A 36 2.97 5.46 -2.86
N PHE A 37 2.20 4.52 -3.41
CA PHE A 37 2.66 3.74 -4.56
C PHE A 37 2.89 4.60 -5.82
N ALA A 38 2.19 5.73 -5.94
CA ALA A 38 2.39 6.69 -7.03
C ALA A 38 3.86 7.16 -7.10
N ASP A 39 4.48 7.39 -5.94
CA ASP A 39 5.88 7.83 -5.81
C ASP A 39 6.88 6.87 -6.49
N VAL A 40 6.53 5.58 -6.57
CA VAL A 40 7.41 4.52 -7.09
C VAL A 40 6.93 3.91 -8.41
N MET A 41 5.84 4.40 -9.01
CA MET A 41 5.31 3.81 -10.25
C MET A 41 6.33 3.84 -11.39
N HIS A 42 7.09 4.92 -11.51
CA HIS A 42 8.11 5.08 -12.56
C HIS A 42 9.45 4.43 -12.20
N PHE A 43 9.60 3.88 -10.99
CA PHE A 43 10.85 3.28 -10.58
C PHE A 43 11.07 1.98 -11.34
N ASN A 44 12.26 1.83 -11.90
CA ASN A 44 12.73 0.54 -12.39
C ASN A 44 13.19 -0.33 -11.20
N PRO A 45 13.42 -1.64 -11.39
CA PRO A 45 13.85 -2.53 -10.32
C PRO A 45 15.15 -2.10 -9.63
N LEU A 46 16.15 -1.63 -10.40
CA LEU A 46 17.43 -1.17 -9.85
C LEU A 46 17.24 0.02 -8.91
N TYR A 47 16.41 0.98 -9.31
CA TYR A 47 16.12 2.17 -8.53
C TYR A 47 15.35 1.80 -7.25
N SER A 48 14.34 0.92 -7.36
CA SER A 48 13.58 0.42 -6.21
C SER A 48 14.49 -0.29 -5.19
N SER A 49 15.44 -1.11 -5.65
CA SER A 49 16.41 -1.78 -4.77
C SER A 49 17.36 -0.80 -4.07
N LYS A 50 17.73 0.32 -4.72
CA LYS A 50 18.58 1.34 -4.11
C LYS A 50 17.86 2.07 -2.97
N TYR A 51 16.57 2.37 -3.13
CA TYR A 51 15.76 2.93 -2.05
C TYR A 51 15.63 1.95 -0.89
N LEU A 52 15.29 0.70 -1.21
CA LEU A 52 15.16 -0.35 -0.22
C LEU A 52 16.44 -0.51 0.63
N SER A 53 17.61 -0.58 -0.01
CA SER A 53 18.89 -0.71 0.70
C SER A 53 19.16 0.46 1.66
N ASN A 54 18.76 1.69 1.30
CA ASN A 54 18.89 2.84 2.19
C ASN A 54 17.93 2.75 3.39
N TYR A 55 16.67 2.36 3.17
CA TYR A 55 15.71 2.17 4.26
C TYR A 55 16.13 1.04 5.20
N GLU A 56 16.61 -0.08 4.67
CA GLU A 56 17.12 -1.20 5.49
C GLU A 56 18.32 -0.76 6.36
N ASN A 57 19.17 0.14 5.86
CA ASN A 57 20.24 0.70 6.68
C ASN A 57 19.70 1.64 7.77
N ALA A 58 18.72 2.48 7.46
CA ALA A 58 18.09 3.36 8.45
C ALA A 58 17.38 2.56 9.56
N LEU A 59 16.73 1.45 9.20
CA LEU A 59 16.05 0.57 10.15
C LEU A 59 17.01 -0.22 11.06
N LYS A 60 18.32 -0.27 10.76
CA LYS A 60 19.30 -0.81 11.73
C LYS A 60 19.44 0.07 12.96
N GLU A 61 19.30 1.38 12.80
CA GLU A 61 19.41 2.37 13.87
C GLU A 61 18.07 2.61 14.58
N ASN A 62 16.95 2.50 13.86
CA ASN A 62 15.60 2.61 14.40
C ASN A 62 14.64 1.60 13.74
N PRO A 63 14.59 0.34 14.23
CA PRO A 63 13.80 -0.72 13.59
C PRO A 63 12.29 -0.46 13.54
N ASP A 64 11.78 0.33 14.49
CA ASP A 64 10.34 0.53 14.66
C ASP A 64 9.81 1.78 13.93
N ASP A 65 10.65 2.52 13.19
CA ASP A 65 10.23 3.74 12.50
C ASP A 65 9.11 3.47 11.50
N TYR A 66 7.87 3.92 11.79
CA TYR A 66 6.74 3.62 10.92
C TYR A 66 6.90 4.17 9.49
N GLN A 67 7.50 5.35 9.31
CA GLN A 67 7.61 5.98 7.98
C GLN A 67 8.60 5.22 7.10
N VAL A 68 9.72 4.81 7.69
CA VAL A 68 10.73 4.03 6.97
C VAL A 68 10.20 2.62 6.69
N ASN A 69 9.50 2.00 7.64
CA ASN A 69 8.82 0.71 7.42
C ASN A 69 7.76 0.79 6.31
N VAL A 70 6.92 1.84 6.27
CA VAL A 70 5.98 2.08 5.15
C VAL A 70 6.71 2.21 3.82
N SER A 71 7.76 3.03 3.78
CA SER A 71 8.54 3.28 2.56
C SER A 71 9.19 1.99 2.03
N ALA A 72 9.81 1.20 2.92
CA ALA A 72 10.40 -0.10 2.59
C ALA A 72 9.34 -1.10 2.10
N GLY A 73 8.17 -1.14 2.74
CA GLY A 73 7.05 -1.97 2.33
C GLY A 73 6.56 -1.65 0.91
N ILE A 74 6.43 -0.37 0.57
CA ILE A 74 6.04 0.08 -0.78
C ILE A 74 7.11 -0.29 -1.81
N CYS A 75 8.40 -0.15 -1.50
CA CYS A 75 9.49 -0.63 -2.37
C CYS A 75 9.42 -2.15 -2.60
N HIS A 76 9.16 -2.95 -1.55
CA HIS A 76 8.98 -4.38 -1.69
C HIS A 76 7.74 -4.74 -2.53
N LEU A 77 6.62 -4.00 -2.38
CA LEU A 77 5.45 -4.16 -3.24
C LEU A 77 5.78 -3.89 -4.71
N LYS A 78 6.51 -2.81 -5.01
CA LYS A 78 6.97 -2.50 -6.36
C LYS A 78 7.80 -3.64 -6.96
N LEU A 79 8.64 -4.25 -6.13
CA LEU A 79 9.48 -5.40 -6.48
C LEU A 79 8.72 -6.75 -6.45
N SER A 80 7.42 -6.77 -6.10
CA SER A 80 6.60 -8.00 -5.96
C SER A 80 7.05 -8.95 -4.85
N ASN A 81 7.80 -8.44 -3.88
CA ASN A 81 8.24 -9.17 -2.70
C ASN A 81 7.14 -9.10 -1.62
N TYR A 82 5.97 -9.67 -1.90
CA TYR A 82 4.75 -9.48 -1.10
C TYR A 82 4.89 -9.90 0.37
N GLU A 83 5.58 -11.01 0.64
CA GLU A 83 5.79 -11.52 1.99
C GLU A 83 6.69 -10.59 2.82
N LEU A 84 7.71 -10.02 2.20
CA LEU A 84 8.58 -9.04 2.87
C LEU A 84 7.83 -7.72 3.05
N ALA A 85 7.13 -7.23 2.02
CA ALA A 85 6.30 -6.04 2.13
C ALA A 85 5.30 -6.15 3.28
N GLN A 86 4.63 -7.29 3.43
CA GLN A 86 3.70 -7.54 4.52
C GLN A 86 4.37 -7.39 5.90
N LYS A 87 5.59 -7.92 6.10
CA LYS A 87 6.31 -7.78 7.38
C LYS A 87 6.61 -6.32 7.72
N TYR A 88 7.02 -5.53 6.73
CA TYR A 88 7.26 -4.09 6.93
C TYR A 88 5.97 -3.34 7.27
N PHE A 89 4.84 -3.66 6.62
CA PHE A 89 3.56 -3.06 6.98
C PHE A 89 3.06 -3.49 8.36
N GLU A 90 3.27 -4.75 8.74
CA GLU A 90 2.95 -5.24 10.09
C GLU A 90 3.74 -4.48 11.15
N GLN A 91 5.04 -4.25 10.93
CA GLN A 91 5.87 -3.43 11.83
C GLN A 91 5.39 -1.97 11.89
N ALA A 92 5.05 -1.37 10.74
CA ALA A 92 4.52 -0.01 10.70
C ALA A 92 3.16 0.12 11.42
N ILE A 93 2.29 -0.90 11.34
CA ILE A 93 1.01 -0.95 12.06
C ILE A 93 1.23 -1.02 13.58
N LEU A 94 2.26 -1.75 14.03
CA LEU A 94 2.59 -1.83 15.45
C LEU A 94 3.02 -0.48 16.04
N ASP A 95 3.81 0.30 15.30
CA ASP A 95 4.27 1.63 15.75
C ASP A 95 3.19 2.72 15.58
N ASN A 96 2.42 2.67 14.48
CA ASN A 96 1.32 3.60 14.22
C ASN A 96 0.04 2.88 13.73
N PRO A 97 -0.83 2.43 14.66
CA PRO A 97 -2.04 1.68 14.32
C PRO A 97 -3.15 2.53 13.68
N TYR A 98 -3.00 3.86 13.64
CA TYR A 98 -3.98 4.78 13.03
C TYR A 98 -3.56 5.23 11.63
N HIS A 99 -2.52 4.66 11.05
CA HIS A 99 -2.10 4.98 9.69
C HIS A 99 -2.92 4.20 8.66
N THR A 100 -3.89 4.83 8.01
CA THR A 100 -4.84 4.18 7.08
C THR A 100 -4.15 3.38 5.97
N ASP A 101 -3.09 3.92 5.35
CA ASP A 101 -2.47 3.31 4.16
C ASP A 101 -1.71 2.00 4.45
N THR A 102 -1.25 1.77 5.67
CA THR A 102 -0.54 0.51 6.00
C THR A 102 -1.48 -0.68 5.89
N TYR A 103 -2.72 -0.54 6.36
CA TYR A 103 -3.75 -1.56 6.23
C TYR A 103 -4.14 -1.79 4.77
N PHE A 104 -4.25 -0.71 3.99
CA PHE A 104 -4.53 -0.79 2.56
C PHE A 104 -3.45 -1.60 1.81
N TYR A 105 -2.17 -1.27 2.01
CA TYR A 105 -1.08 -1.99 1.39
C TYR A 105 -0.92 -3.42 1.92
N ALA A 106 -1.16 -3.66 3.21
CA ALA A 106 -1.19 -5.01 3.76
C ALA A 106 -2.29 -5.87 3.11
N ALA A 107 -3.47 -5.30 2.84
CA ALA A 107 -4.55 -5.98 2.12
C ALA A 107 -4.15 -6.33 0.68
N VAL A 108 -3.45 -5.43 -0.01
CA VAL A 108 -2.86 -5.70 -1.34
C VAL A 108 -1.89 -6.89 -1.28
N CYS A 109 -1.00 -6.95 -0.29
CA CYS A 109 -0.05 -8.07 -0.12
C CYS A 109 -0.76 -9.44 -0.03
N LYS A 110 -1.96 -9.50 0.56
CA LYS A 110 -2.72 -10.76 0.68
C LYS A 110 -3.07 -11.38 -0.67
N LEU A 111 -3.18 -10.59 -1.74
CA LEU A 111 -3.48 -11.06 -3.09
C LEU A 111 -2.25 -11.62 -3.83
N GLN A 112 -1.03 -11.31 -3.40
CA GLN A 112 0.22 -11.80 -4.00
C GLN A 112 0.32 -11.62 -5.53
N GLY A 113 -0.15 -10.48 -6.05
CA GLY A 113 -0.13 -10.19 -7.49
C GLY A 113 -1.07 -11.07 -8.32
N LYS A 114 -2.06 -11.69 -7.68
CA LYS A 114 -3.08 -12.52 -8.34
C LYS A 114 -4.44 -11.86 -8.24
N LYS A 115 -5.33 -12.19 -9.17
CA LYS A 115 -6.74 -11.80 -9.10
C LYS A 115 -7.35 -12.34 -7.81
N ALA A 116 -8.26 -11.59 -7.18
CA ALA A 116 -8.95 -12.06 -5.98
C ALA A 116 -9.61 -13.42 -6.24
N PHE A 117 -10.24 -13.63 -7.41
CA PHE A 117 -10.85 -14.90 -7.82
C PHE A 117 -9.94 -16.14 -7.69
N LEU A 118 -8.63 -15.97 -7.88
CA LEU A 118 -7.61 -17.03 -7.83
C LEU A 118 -6.90 -17.15 -6.47
N THR A 119 -7.18 -16.21 -5.57
CA THR A 119 -6.55 -16.16 -4.24
C THR A 119 -7.33 -17.06 -3.28
N PRO A 120 -6.67 -17.80 -2.36
CA PRO A 120 -7.36 -18.61 -1.36
C PRO A 120 -8.35 -17.77 -0.53
N LYS A 121 -9.54 -18.31 -0.26
CA LYS A 121 -10.61 -17.60 0.47
C LYS A 121 -10.11 -16.89 1.72
N LYS A 122 -9.35 -17.61 2.56
CA LYS A 122 -8.79 -17.07 3.81
C LYS A 122 -8.02 -15.75 3.60
N ARG A 123 -7.22 -15.65 2.54
CA ARG A 123 -6.45 -14.44 2.24
C ARG A 123 -7.32 -13.31 1.71
N VAL A 124 -8.35 -13.63 0.93
CA VAL A 124 -9.34 -12.63 0.49
C VAL A 124 -10.12 -12.09 1.69
N ASP A 125 -10.51 -12.95 2.62
CA ASP A 125 -11.19 -12.55 3.86
C ASP A 125 -10.29 -11.64 4.71
N GLU A 126 -9.03 -12.01 4.89
CA GLU A 126 -8.03 -11.18 5.58
C GLU A 126 -7.84 -9.82 4.87
N ALA A 127 -7.81 -9.79 3.54
CA ALA A 127 -7.72 -8.54 2.78
C ALA A 127 -8.93 -7.64 3.04
N ILE A 128 -10.15 -8.19 2.98
CA ILE A 128 -11.39 -7.45 3.26
C ILE A 128 -11.39 -6.94 4.70
N GLN A 129 -10.93 -7.73 5.68
CA GLN A 129 -10.81 -7.29 7.06
C GLN A 129 -9.86 -6.11 7.22
N LEU A 130 -8.69 -6.16 6.59
CA LEU A 130 -7.71 -5.06 6.61
C LEU A 130 -8.29 -3.79 5.98
N ILE A 131 -9.03 -3.90 4.86
CA ILE A 131 -9.70 -2.75 4.25
C ILE A 131 -10.81 -2.19 5.13
N ASN A 132 -11.59 -3.04 5.80
CA ASN A 132 -12.59 -2.57 6.75
C ASN A 132 -11.94 -1.83 7.94
N THR A 133 -10.79 -2.30 8.42
CA THR A 133 -10.02 -1.58 9.45
C THR A 133 -9.56 -0.21 8.92
N ALA A 134 -9.03 -0.15 7.70
CA ALA A 134 -8.64 1.12 7.07
C ALA A 134 -9.83 2.09 7.00
N LEU A 135 -10.98 1.63 6.51
CA LEU A 135 -12.22 2.42 6.41
C LEU A 135 -12.75 2.88 7.78
N SER A 136 -12.54 2.10 8.85
CA SER A 136 -12.94 2.50 10.19
C SER A 136 -12.09 3.62 10.79
N ILE A 137 -10.85 3.78 10.29
CA ILE A 137 -9.93 4.85 10.68
C ILE A 137 -10.25 6.09 9.84
N GLU A 138 -10.34 5.92 8.52
CA GLU A 138 -10.60 6.99 7.57
C GLU A 138 -11.32 6.46 6.33
N GLU A 139 -12.47 7.03 6.04
CA GLU A 139 -13.28 6.68 4.88
C GLU A 139 -12.69 7.29 3.61
N ARG A 140 -12.23 6.43 2.69
CA ARG A 140 -11.63 6.83 1.41
C ARG A 140 -12.27 6.10 0.25
N GLY A 141 -12.58 6.83 -0.83
CA GLY A 141 -13.20 6.26 -2.03
C GLY A 141 -12.43 5.06 -2.61
N ILE A 142 -11.09 5.13 -2.65
CA ILE A 142 -10.26 4.03 -3.17
C ILE A 142 -10.28 2.77 -2.29
N ALA A 143 -10.43 2.91 -0.97
CA ALA A 143 -10.53 1.78 -0.06
C ALA A 143 -11.89 1.08 -0.24
N TYR A 144 -12.97 1.85 -0.36
CA TYR A 144 -14.29 1.32 -0.73
C TYR A 144 -14.25 0.61 -2.09
N PHE A 145 -13.62 1.21 -3.09
CA PHE A 145 -13.48 0.60 -4.41
C PHE A 145 -12.69 -0.73 -4.37
N PHE A 146 -11.60 -0.78 -3.60
CA PHE A 146 -10.84 -2.02 -3.46
C PHE A 146 -11.64 -3.11 -2.74
N SER A 147 -12.42 -2.76 -1.71
CA SER A 147 -13.37 -3.69 -1.06
C SER A 147 -14.42 -4.21 -2.05
N ALA A 148 -15.01 -3.32 -2.87
CA ALA A 148 -15.93 -3.69 -3.93
C ALA A 148 -15.28 -4.69 -4.90
N TYR A 149 -14.05 -4.45 -5.34
CA TYR A 149 -13.29 -5.38 -6.19
C TYR A 149 -13.12 -6.76 -5.55
N LEU A 150 -12.68 -6.83 -4.29
CA LEU A 150 -12.48 -8.10 -3.57
C LEU A 150 -13.79 -8.90 -3.48
N LYS A 151 -14.89 -8.23 -3.11
CA LYS A 151 -16.22 -8.84 -2.98
C LYS A 151 -16.78 -9.27 -4.34
N TYR A 152 -16.64 -8.44 -5.37
CA TYR A 152 -17.09 -8.78 -6.72
C TYR A 152 -16.30 -9.97 -7.27
N ASP A 153 -14.98 -9.84 -7.34
CA ASP A 153 -14.15 -10.77 -8.09
C ASP A 153 -14.03 -12.14 -7.40
N PHE A 154 -14.07 -12.20 -6.06
CA PHE A 154 -14.09 -13.48 -5.35
C PHE A 154 -15.50 -14.01 -5.10
N TYR A 155 -16.39 -13.22 -4.49
CA TYR A 155 -17.67 -13.72 -3.98
C TYR A 155 -18.76 -13.73 -5.05
N SER A 156 -19.03 -12.57 -5.66
CA SER A 156 -20.11 -12.43 -6.66
C SER A 156 -19.90 -13.37 -7.84
N ARG A 157 -18.68 -13.39 -8.41
CA ARG A 157 -18.32 -14.29 -9.52
C ARG A 157 -18.38 -15.79 -9.20
N LYS A 158 -18.31 -16.17 -7.92
CA LYS A 158 -18.44 -17.56 -7.46
C LYS A 158 -19.83 -17.87 -6.89
N ALA A 159 -20.79 -16.95 -7.02
CA ALA A 159 -22.12 -17.03 -6.41
C ALA A 159 -22.08 -17.32 -4.89
N LEU A 160 -21.06 -16.79 -4.20
CA LEU A 160 -20.92 -16.88 -2.75
C LEU A 160 -21.56 -15.67 -2.08
N ASN A 161 -22.14 -15.89 -0.90
CA ASN A 161 -22.81 -14.84 -0.16
C ASN A 161 -21.81 -14.03 0.71
N ILE A 162 -21.88 -12.70 0.63
CA ILE A 162 -21.17 -11.76 1.51
C ILE A 162 -22.05 -10.52 1.75
N ARG A 163 -21.93 -9.91 2.93
CA ARG A 163 -22.62 -8.65 3.28
C ARG A 163 -21.64 -7.65 3.91
N PRO A 164 -21.78 -6.34 3.60
CA PRO A 164 -22.60 -5.81 2.51
C PRO A 164 -22.09 -6.32 1.16
N PHE A 165 -22.96 -6.30 0.14
CA PHE A 165 -22.61 -6.70 -1.22
C PHE A 165 -21.63 -5.70 -1.85
N TYR A 166 -21.04 -6.05 -3.00
CA TYR A 166 -20.00 -5.24 -3.65
C TYR A 166 -20.53 -3.92 -4.23
N ASP A 167 -21.80 -3.86 -4.60
CA ASP A 167 -22.49 -2.68 -5.14
C ASP A 167 -22.60 -1.57 -4.10
N VAL A 168 -22.89 -1.91 -2.84
CA VAL A 168 -22.89 -0.94 -1.73
C VAL A 168 -21.52 -0.29 -1.56
N ASP A 169 -20.45 -1.08 -1.61
CA ASP A 169 -19.09 -0.55 -1.53
C ASP A 169 -18.74 0.31 -2.76
N LEU A 170 -19.27 -0.04 -3.94
CA LEU A 170 -19.06 0.73 -5.16
C LEU A 170 -19.78 2.08 -5.12
N GLU A 171 -21.02 2.11 -4.60
CA GLU A 171 -21.76 3.36 -4.34
C GLU A 171 -20.97 4.26 -3.37
N ASN A 172 -20.50 3.70 -2.26
CA ASN A 172 -19.65 4.43 -1.31
C ASN A 172 -18.35 4.92 -1.98
N ALA A 173 -17.71 4.11 -2.83
CA ALA A 173 -16.51 4.54 -3.53
C ALA A 173 -16.75 5.82 -4.35
N ILE A 174 -17.90 5.92 -5.02
CA ILE A 174 -18.30 7.11 -5.78
C ILE A 174 -18.62 8.27 -4.82
N THR A 175 -19.37 8.03 -3.75
CA THR A 175 -19.72 9.04 -2.75
C THR A 175 -18.48 9.67 -2.10
N TYR A 176 -17.45 8.87 -1.82
CA TYR A 176 -16.18 9.32 -1.25
C TYR A 176 -15.13 9.69 -2.31
N GLY A 177 -15.56 9.89 -3.57
CA GLY A 177 -14.77 10.58 -4.59
C GLY A 177 -13.64 9.76 -5.21
N VAL A 178 -13.79 8.45 -5.39
CA VAL A 178 -12.81 7.64 -6.14
C VAL A 178 -12.66 8.18 -7.56
N THR A 179 -11.43 8.40 -8.00
CA THR A 179 -11.12 8.87 -9.36
C THR A 179 -10.70 7.71 -10.27
N GLU A 180 -10.78 7.90 -11.59
CA GLU A 180 -10.25 6.93 -12.56
C GLU A 180 -8.74 6.72 -12.41
N GLU A 181 -8.02 7.75 -11.99
CA GLU A 181 -6.59 7.66 -11.71
C GLU A 181 -6.33 6.77 -10.49
N ASP A 182 -7.12 6.88 -9.42
CA ASP A 182 -7.01 5.99 -8.26
C ASP A 182 -7.26 4.52 -8.66
N LYS A 183 -8.29 4.28 -9.47
CA LYS A 183 -8.60 2.93 -9.99
C LYS A 183 -7.42 2.39 -10.80
N ARG A 184 -6.85 3.21 -11.70
CA ARG A 184 -5.68 2.85 -12.51
C ARG A 184 -4.48 2.48 -11.65
N ILE A 185 -4.14 3.33 -10.67
CA ILE A 185 -3.02 3.10 -9.75
C ILE A 185 -3.24 1.80 -8.95
N LEU A 186 -4.45 1.55 -8.45
CA LEU A 186 -4.77 0.31 -7.74
C LEU A 186 -4.53 -0.90 -8.63
N PHE A 187 -5.02 -0.92 -9.87
CA PHE A 187 -4.84 -2.10 -10.74
C PHE A 187 -3.40 -2.29 -11.23
N ASP A 188 -2.63 -1.21 -11.39
CA ASP A 188 -1.18 -1.27 -11.60
C ASP A 188 -0.45 -1.87 -10.39
N LEU A 189 -0.86 -1.48 -9.17
CA LEU A 189 -0.35 -2.03 -7.91
C LEU A 189 -0.69 -3.52 -7.76
N LEU A 190 -1.93 -3.91 -8.07
CA LEU A 190 -2.40 -5.30 -8.00
C LEU A 190 -1.79 -6.18 -9.11
N LYS A 191 -1.28 -5.58 -10.19
CA LYS A 191 -0.78 -6.25 -11.41
C LYS A 191 -1.82 -7.13 -12.09
N VAL A 192 -3.08 -6.70 -12.06
CA VAL A 192 -4.21 -7.39 -12.70
C VAL A 192 -5.08 -6.39 -13.44
N GLN A 193 -5.82 -6.88 -14.43
CA GLN A 193 -6.77 -6.05 -15.16
C GLN A 193 -8.04 -5.80 -14.33
N GLN A 194 -8.53 -4.56 -14.40
CA GLN A 194 -9.84 -4.16 -13.89
C GLN A 194 -10.96 -4.99 -14.56
N PRO A 195 -11.86 -5.60 -13.79
CA PRO A 195 -13.07 -6.20 -14.35
C PRO A 195 -13.97 -5.12 -14.96
N SER A 196 -14.47 -5.34 -16.18
CA SER A 196 -15.36 -4.40 -16.88
C SER A 196 -16.67 -4.11 -16.13
N ALA A 197 -17.09 -5.00 -15.23
CA ALA A 197 -18.25 -4.81 -14.38
C ALA A 197 -18.05 -3.77 -13.26
N LEU A 198 -16.83 -3.27 -13.04
CA LEU A 198 -16.47 -2.26 -12.05
C LEU A 198 -16.04 -0.93 -12.68
N ASN A 199 -16.34 -0.74 -13.96
CA ASN A 199 -16.10 0.54 -14.63
C ASN A 199 -17.04 1.62 -14.10
#